data_AF-J1L0E8-F1
#
_entry.id   AF-J1L0E8-F1
#
_cell.length_a   1.000
_cell.length_b   1.000
_cell.length_c   1.000
_cell.angle_alpha   90.00
_cell.angle_beta   90.00
_cell.angle_gamma   90.00
#
_symmetry.space_group_name_H-M   'P 1'
#
loop_
_entity.id
_entity.type
_entity.pdbx_description
1 polymer ?
#
loop_
_entity_poly.entity_id
_entity_poly.type
_entity_poly.pdbx_seq_one_letter_code
_entity_poly.pdbx_strand_id
1 'polypeptide(L)'
;MDRTARPEIQYCAIALSVVVIALLIAAILPDGIFAASPPVNGARTNPLIYAGDSSEGMEGIRIPLTEKEAEGFVVPLGPANLVFAKTDIGLVGCGAFDVAALERFGYPAARVRPAEGSSIRDLDDLLAGIIAVANEPAAKRGIAPGMTGREALELL
;
A
#
# COMPACT_ATOMS: atom_id res chain seq x y z
N MET A 1 -10.51 -19.70 -63.62
CA MET A 1 -10.13 -18.33 -63.18
C MET A 1 -9.79 -18.38 -61.70
N ASP A 2 -8.57 -17.96 -61.39
CA ASP A 2 -7.82 -18.04 -60.13
C ASP A 2 -8.43 -17.17 -58.99
N ARG A 3 -8.45 -17.72 -57.77
CA ARG A 3 -8.78 -17.04 -56.50
C ARG A 3 -7.49 -16.94 -55.66
N THR A 4 -6.65 -15.94 -55.93
CA THR A 4 -5.56 -15.56 -55.03
C THR A 4 -5.30 -14.05 -55.10
N ALA A 5 -5.94 -13.27 -54.22
CA ALA A 5 -5.64 -11.84 -54.04
C ALA A 5 -5.70 -11.43 -52.56
N ARG A 6 -4.57 -11.63 -51.88
CA ARG A 6 -3.91 -10.79 -50.84
C ARG A 6 -4.77 -10.18 -49.71
N PRO A 7 -4.79 -10.78 -48.50
CA PRO A 7 -5.35 -10.18 -47.28
C PRO A 7 -4.38 -9.25 -46.50
N GLU A 8 -3.13 -9.05 -46.94
CA GLU A 8 -2.12 -8.35 -46.13
C GLU A 8 -2.20 -6.81 -46.13
N ILE A 9 -2.85 -6.20 -47.12
CA ILE A 9 -2.84 -4.72 -47.26
C ILE A 9 -3.84 -4.06 -46.28
N GLN A 10 -4.93 -4.75 -45.92
CA GLN A 10 -5.98 -4.20 -45.07
C GLN A 10 -5.55 -4.04 -43.60
N TYR A 11 -4.70 -4.95 -43.09
CA TYR A 11 -4.22 -4.91 -41.70
C TYR A 11 -3.21 -3.78 -41.45
N CYS A 12 -2.42 -3.43 -42.47
CA CYS A 12 -1.39 -2.40 -42.38
C CYS A 12 -2.00 -0.99 -42.24
N ALA A 13 -3.14 -0.73 -42.90
CA ALA A 13 -3.85 0.56 -42.81
C ALA A 13 -4.46 0.83 -41.43
N ILE A 14 -4.93 -0.21 -40.73
CA ILE A 14 -5.53 -0.10 -39.39
C ILE A 14 -4.42 0.12 -38.34
N ALA A 15 -3.31 -0.60 -38.46
CA ALA A 15 -2.16 -0.46 -37.55
C ALA A 15 -1.51 0.94 -37.63
N LEU A 16 -1.41 1.52 -38.84
CA LEU A 16 -0.86 2.86 -39.02
C LEU A 16 -1.73 3.94 -38.36
N SER A 17 -3.04 3.73 -38.31
CA SER A 17 -4.00 4.70 -37.76
C SER A 17 -3.93 4.81 -36.23
N VAL A 18 -3.68 3.70 -35.53
CA VAL A 18 -3.62 3.68 -34.06
C VAL A 18 -2.33 4.32 -33.52
N VAL A 19 -1.21 4.14 -34.21
CA VAL A 19 0.09 4.72 -33.83
C VAL A 19 0.09 6.25 -33.98
N VAL A 20 -0.56 6.77 -35.03
CA VAL A 20 -0.69 8.23 -35.24
C VAL A 20 -1.54 8.88 -34.15
N ILE A 21 -2.60 8.21 -33.69
CA ILE A 21 -3.44 8.70 -32.59
C ILE A 21 -2.66 8.71 -31.26
N ALA A 22 -1.88 7.66 -30.96
CA ALA A 22 -1.06 7.60 -29.76
C ALA A 22 0.02 8.70 -29.72
N LEU A 23 0.65 8.99 -30.87
CA LEU A 23 1.63 10.08 -30.99
C LEU A 23 1.00 11.47 -30.88
N LEU A 24 -0.22 11.66 -31.38
CA LEU A 24 -0.97 12.91 -31.22
C LEU A 24 -1.34 13.18 -29.76
N ILE A 25 -1.73 12.15 -28.99
CA ILE A 25 -2.05 12.30 -27.57
C ILE A 25 -0.80 12.70 -26.76
N ALA A 26 0.35 12.10 -27.07
CA ALA A 26 1.62 12.43 -26.41
C ALA A 26 2.10 13.87 -26.71
N ALA A 27 1.73 14.45 -27.85
CA ALA A 27 2.11 15.81 -28.25
C ALA A 27 1.18 16.92 -27.72
N ILE A 28 0.04 16.57 -27.10
CA ILE A 28 -0.94 17.53 -26.57
C ILE A 28 -0.81 17.72 -25.05
N LEU A 29 0.00 16.92 -24.36
CA LEU A 29 0.32 17.15 -22.95
C LEU A 29 1.44 18.21 -22.86
N PRO A 30 1.16 19.41 -22.32
CA PRO A 30 2.18 20.44 -22.19
C PRO A 30 3.23 20.02 -21.15
N ASP A 31 4.47 19.95 -21.59
CA ASP A 31 5.65 19.94 -20.74
C ASP A 31 5.63 21.17 -19.82
N GLY A 32 5.50 20.93 -18.53
CA GLY A 32 5.91 21.89 -17.51
C GLY A 32 4.79 22.78 -16.97
N ILE A 33 4.43 22.51 -15.71
CA ILE A 33 4.13 23.57 -14.76
C ILE A 33 5.06 23.38 -13.57
N PHE A 34 6.28 23.91 -13.71
CA PHE A 34 7.22 24.12 -12.61
C PHE A 34 6.66 25.27 -11.75
N ALA A 35 5.79 24.94 -10.80
CA ALA A 35 5.42 25.86 -9.75
C ALA A 35 6.50 25.78 -8.65
N ALA A 36 7.43 26.74 -8.70
CA ALA A 36 8.37 27.01 -7.62
C ALA A 36 7.60 27.16 -6.30
N SER A 37 7.83 26.24 -5.36
CA SER A 37 7.29 26.34 -4.00
C SER A 37 8.12 27.35 -3.18
N PRO A 38 7.49 28.14 -2.29
CA PRO A 38 8.20 29.15 -1.51
C PRO A 38 9.15 28.50 -0.49
N PRO A 39 10.21 29.20 -0.07
CA PRO A 39 11.18 28.63 0.86
C PRO A 39 10.61 28.61 2.28
N VAL A 40 10.30 27.41 2.80
CA VAL A 40 10.07 27.23 4.23
C VAL A 40 11.42 27.04 4.92
N ASN A 41 11.94 28.17 5.41
CA ASN A 41 13.13 28.23 6.25
C ASN A 41 12.93 27.38 7.52
N GLY A 42 13.87 26.47 7.77
CA GLY A 42 14.21 26.01 9.13
C GLY A 42 13.81 24.59 9.49
N ALA A 43 14.60 23.61 9.01
CA ALA A 43 15.17 22.46 9.73
C ALA A 43 14.26 21.72 10.77
N ARG A 44 13.99 20.42 10.67
CA ARG A 44 14.91 19.29 10.44
C ARG A 44 14.14 18.08 9.86
N THR A 45 14.71 17.51 8.81
CA THR A 45 14.54 16.16 8.24
C THR A 45 13.61 15.18 8.99
N ASN A 46 12.36 15.07 8.55
CA ASN A 46 11.70 13.78 8.39
C ASN A 46 10.55 13.96 7.38
N PRO A 47 10.44 13.18 6.30
CA PRO A 47 9.35 13.36 5.34
C PRO A 47 8.02 12.91 5.97
N LEU A 48 7.31 13.89 6.56
CA LEU A 48 5.89 13.83 6.90
C LEU A 48 5.11 13.50 5.61
N ILE A 49 4.37 12.38 5.55
CA ILE A 49 2.99 12.25 6.03
C ILE A 49 2.05 13.27 5.35
N TYR A 50 1.35 12.72 4.33
CA TYR A 50 0.10 13.10 3.66
C TYR A 50 -0.02 14.44 2.91
N ALA A 51 -0.09 14.33 1.57
CA ALA A 51 -1.03 15.09 0.73
C ALA A 51 -1.29 14.31 -0.57
N GLY A 52 -2.52 13.86 -0.77
CA GLY A 52 -2.95 13.07 -1.94
C GLY A 52 -3.61 13.88 -3.05
N ASP A 53 -3.64 13.27 -4.23
CA ASP A 53 -4.56 13.46 -5.37
C ASP A 53 -4.42 12.21 -6.26
N SER A 54 -5.32 11.23 -6.22
CA SER A 54 -6.48 11.25 -7.11
C SER A 54 -7.44 10.09 -6.79
N SER A 55 -8.68 10.43 -6.47
CA SER A 55 -9.88 9.55 -6.44
C SER A 55 -10.01 8.36 -5.48
N GLU A 56 -9.00 7.58 -5.08
CA GLU A 56 -9.20 6.47 -4.11
C GLU A 56 -7.91 6.18 -3.31
N GLY A 57 -7.99 6.17 -1.97
CA GLY A 57 -6.96 5.56 -1.11
C GLY A 57 -6.00 6.54 -0.41
N MET A 58 -5.81 6.29 0.87
CA MET A 58 -4.68 6.79 1.66
C MET A 58 -3.41 6.11 1.12
N GLU A 59 -2.38 6.85 0.70
CA GLU A 59 -1.14 6.24 0.18
C GLU A 59 -0.28 5.75 1.35
N GLY A 60 -0.06 4.43 1.43
CA GLY A 60 0.71 3.78 2.48
C GLY A 60 2.21 3.76 2.21
N ILE A 61 3.00 3.69 3.28
CA ILE A 61 4.45 3.46 3.22
C ILE A 61 4.69 1.99 2.85
N ARG A 62 5.42 1.73 1.77
CA ARG A 62 5.74 0.35 1.37
C ARG A 62 6.76 -0.26 2.31
N ILE A 63 6.45 -1.45 2.82
CA ILE A 63 7.30 -2.25 3.68
C ILE A 63 7.69 -3.51 2.88
N PRO A 64 8.96 -3.66 2.47
CA PRO A 64 9.39 -4.88 1.83
C PRO A 64 9.37 -6.04 2.83
N LEU A 65 8.71 -7.11 2.42
CA LEU A 65 8.72 -8.42 3.07
C LEU A 65 9.52 -9.39 2.19
N THR A 66 9.66 -10.64 2.62
CA THR A 66 10.53 -11.61 1.95
C THR A 66 10.05 -11.92 0.54
N GLU A 67 8.74 -12.17 0.37
CA GLU A 67 8.13 -12.57 -0.91
C GLU A 67 7.10 -11.57 -1.44
N LYS A 68 6.76 -10.54 -0.66
CA LYS A 68 5.68 -9.57 -0.98
C LYS A 68 5.95 -8.19 -0.39
N GLU A 69 5.03 -7.26 -0.62
CA GLU A 69 5.05 -5.93 0.00
C GLU A 69 3.83 -5.77 0.92
N ALA A 70 4.04 -5.11 2.06
CA ALA A 70 2.95 -4.61 2.90
C ALA A 70 2.84 -3.09 2.76
N GLU A 71 1.64 -2.57 2.95
CA GLU A 71 1.37 -1.14 3.05
C GLU A 71 1.21 -0.75 4.52
N GLY A 72 2.11 0.08 5.01
CA GLY A 72 2.12 0.63 6.36
C GLY A 72 1.47 2.01 6.44
N PHE A 73 0.75 2.26 7.53
CA PHE A 73 0.04 3.51 7.78
C PHE A 73 0.30 4.00 9.19
N VAL A 74 0.57 5.30 9.31
CA VAL A 74 0.65 6.02 10.58
C VAL A 74 -0.32 7.18 10.51
N VAL A 75 -1.39 7.13 11.30
CA VAL A 75 -2.41 8.17 11.38
C VAL A 75 -2.33 8.84 12.76
N PRO A 76 -1.86 10.09 12.85
CA PRO A 76 -1.83 10.80 14.12
C PRO A 76 -3.25 11.15 14.57
N LEU A 77 -3.68 10.66 15.74
CA LEU A 77 -5.01 10.92 16.31
C LEU A 77 -4.97 11.95 17.46
N GLY A 78 -3.86 12.68 17.61
CA GLY A 78 -3.62 13.60 18.72
C GLY A 78 -2.68 12.98 19.75
N PRO A 79 -3.17 12.48 20.90
CA PRO A 79 -2.30 11.95 21.97
C PRO A 79 -1.76 10.54 21.67
N ALA A 80 -2.25 9.88 20.61
CA ALA A 80 -1.84 8.56 20.18
C ALA A 80 -1.77 8.49 18.66
N ASN A 81 -0.99 7.53 18.15
CA ASN A 81 -0.91 7.21 16.73
C ASN A 81 -1.69 5.91 16.48
N LEU A 82 -2.54 5.93 15.46
CA LEU A 82 -3.12 4.72 14.90
C LEU A 82 -2.14 4.19 13.86
N VAL A 83 -1.51 3.07 14.19
CA VAL A 83 -0.49 2.45 13.36
C VAL A 83 -0.96 1.06 12.95
N PHE A 84 -0.85 0.77 11.66
CA PHE A 84 -1.14 -0.55 11.13
C PHE A 84 -0.39 -0.78 9.82
N ALA A 85 -0.25 -2.05 9.47
CA ALA A 85 0.20 -2.47 8.17
C ALA A 85 -0.78 -3.52 7.63
N LYS A 86 -1.06 -3.46 6.33
CA LYS A 86 -1.89 -4.45 5.64
C LYS A 86 -1.13 -5.04 4.46
N THR A 87 -1.54 -6.23 4.06
CA THR A 87 -1.18 -6.84 2.80
C THR A 87 -2.43 -6.95 1.93
N ASP A 88 -2.36 -7.74 0.86
CA ASP A 88 -3.49 -8.07 0.00
C ASP A 88 -4.59 -8.84 0.72
N ILE A 89 -4.27 -9.56 1.82
CA ILE A 89 -5.22 -10.48 2.47
C ILE A 89 -5.44 -10.25 3.96
N GLY A 90 -4.67 -9.39 4.64
CA GLY A 90 -4.85 -9.18 6.07
C GLY A 90 -4.19 -7.93 6.63
N LEU A 91 -4.32 -7.76 7.94
CA LEU A 91 -3.83 -6.59 8.67
C LEU A 91 -3.15 -6.94 10.00
N VAL A 92 -2.09 -6.22 10.31
CA VAL A 92 -1.50 -6.14 11.65
C VAL A 92 -1.68 -4.72 12.17
N GLY A 93 -2.37 -4.58 13.30
CA GLY A 93 -2.72 -3.28 13.88
C GLY A 93 -2.18 -3.07 15.29
N CYS A 94 -2.01 -1.80 15.67
CA CYS A 94 -1.71 -1.43 17.04
C CYS A 94 -2.90 -1.70 17.98
N GLY A 95 -2.73 -1.33 19.25
CA GLY A 95 -3.70 -1.61 20.31
C GLY A 95 -5.11 -1.09 20.10
N ALA A 96 -5.32 -0.16 19.16
CA ALA A 96 -6.60 0.46 18.82
C ALA A 96 -7.46 -0.35 17.82
N PHE A 97 -6.92 -1.41 17.21
CA PHE A 97 -7.68 -2.27 16.30
C PHE A 97 -8.44 -3.36 17.05
N ASP A 98 -9.74 -3.48 16.78
CA ASP A 98 -10.58 -4.57 17.25
C ASP A 98 -10.51 -5.77 16.28
N VAL A 99 -9.58 -6.69 16.57
CA VAL A 99 -9.37 -7.90 15.76
C VAL A 99 -10.56 -8.88 15.82
N ALA A 100 -11.33 -8.86 16.91
CA ALA A 100 -12.51 -9.72 17.06
C ALA A 100 -13.68 -9.21 16.22
N ALA A 101 -13.80 -7.89 16.04
CA ALA A 101 -14.75 -7.33 15.10
C ALA A 101 -14.42 -7.73 13.65
N LEU A 102 -13.14 -7.71 13.27
CA LEU A 102 -12.68 -8.10 11.92
C LEU A 102 -12.92 -9.59 11.60
N GLU A 103 -12.95 -10.45 12.63
CA GLU A 103 -13.27 -11.87 12.47
C GLU A 103 -14.66 -12.10 11.88
N ARG A 104 -15.64 -11.24 12.21
CA ARG A 104 -17.02 -11.35 11.71
C ARG A 104 -17.13 -11.14 10.20
N PHE A 105 -16.12 -10.49 9.61
CA PHE A 105 -16.00 -10.29 8.17
C PHE A 105 -15.11 -11.36 7.51
N GLY A 106 -14.61 -12.33 8.30
CA GLY A 106 -13.63 -13.31 7.83
C GLY A 106 -12.27 -12.70 7.49
N TYR A 107 -11.99 -11.48 7.94
CA TYR A 107 -10.77 -10.75 7.59
C TYR A 107 -9.62 -11.11 8.55
N PRO A 108 -8.52 -11.72 8.07
CA PRO A 108 -7.36 -12.03 8.90
C PRO A 108 -6.75 -10.79 9.54
N ALA A 109 -6.72 -10.76 10.87
CA ALA A 109 -6.19 -9.64 11.61
C ALA A 109 -5.46 -10.06 12.89
N ALA A 110 -4.38 -9.35 13.19
CA ALA A 110 -3.63 -9.52 14.42
C ALA A 110 -3.34 -8.17 15.11
N ARG A 111 -3.31 -8.19 16.43
CA ARG A 111 -3.07 -7.02 17.29
C ARG A 111 -1.69 -7.14 17.92
N VAL A 112 -0.88 -6.11 17.69
CA VAL A 112 0.46 -5.98 18.25
C VAL A 112 0.41 -5.21 19.57
N ARG A 113 1.22 -5.67 20.53
CA ARG A 113 1.64 -4.90 21.71
C ARG A 113 3.10 -4.44 21.52
N PRO A 114 3.49 -3.28 22.08
CA PRO A 114 4.87 -2.84 22.04
C PRO A 114 5.81 -3.90 22.66
N ALA A 115 6.95 -4.12 22.03
CA ALA A 115 8.03 -4.93 22.59
C ALA A 115 8.70 -4.18 23.74
N GLU A 116 8.88 -2.87 23.58
CA GLU A 116 9.43 -1.96 24.58
C GLU A 116 8.55 -0.71 24.72
N GLY A 117 8.43 -0.19 25.95
CA GLY A 117 7.64 1.02 26.22
C GLY A 117 6.13 0.79 26.34
N SER A 118 5.36 1.89 26.23
CA SER A 118 3.93 1.93 26.56
C SER A 118 2.99 1.93 25.35
N SER A 119 3.49 2.21 24.15
CA SER A 119 2.67 2.43 22.95
C SER A 119 3.44 2.22 21.65
N ILE A 120 2.78 1.73 20.61
CA ILE A 120 3.28 1.71 19.23
C ILE A 120 3.14 3.11 18.63
N ARG A 121 4.22 3.76 18.23
CA ARG A 121 4.21 5.14 17.69
C ARG A 121 4.40 5.20 16.18
N ASP A 122 5.11 4.25 15.62
CA ASP A 122 5.46 4.19 14.21
C ASP A 122 5.48 2.74 13.69
N LEU A 123 5.84 2.58 12.41
CA LEU A 123 5.89 1.27 11.76
C LEU A 123 7.01 0.39 12.28
N ASP A 124 8.12 0.97 12.74
CA ASP A 124 9.23 0.18 13.28
C ASP A 124 8.81 -0.47 14.61
N ASP A 125 8.12 0.29 15.47
CA ASP A 125 7.49 -0.24 16.69
C ASP A 125 6.48 -1.35 16.35
N LEU A 126 5.68 -1.18 15.29
CA LEU A 126 4.69 -2.19 14.87
C LEU A 126 5.36 -3.49 14.42
N LEU A 127 6.40 -3.38 13.59
CA LEU A 127 7.12 -4.51 13.01
C LEU A 127 7.93 -5.28 14.06
N ALA A 128 8.55 -4.57 15.00
CA ALA A 128 9.29 -5.15 16.12
C ALA A 128 8.37 -5.60 17.27
N GLY A 129 7.15 -5.08 17.34
CA GLY A 129 6.19 -5.41 18.38
C GLY A 129 5.76 -6.87 18.34
N ILE A 130 5.18 -7.33 19.45
CA ILE A 130 4.80 -8.73 19.65
C ILE A 130 3.30 -8.89 19.43
N ILE A 131 2.89 -9.90 18.65
CA ILE A 131 1.48 -10.28 18.52
C ILE A 131 0.95 -10.68 19.88
N ALA A 132 -0.06 -9.96 20.34
CA ALA A 132 -0.79 -10.26 21.57
C ALA A 132 -1.99 -11.17 21.29
N VAL A 133 -2.70 -10.90 20.19
CA VAL A 133 -3.91 -11.61 19.79
C VAL A 133 -3.94 -11.71 18.27
N ALA A 134 -4.32 -12.88 17.76
CA ALA A 134 -4.68 -13.11 16.36
C ALA A 134 -6.11 -13.66 16.32
N ASN A 135 -6.90 -13.19 15.36
CA ASN A 135 -8.25 -13.72 15.17
C ASN A 135 -8.24 -15.09 14.48
N GLU A 136 -9.37 -15.78 14.42
CA GLU A 136 -9.44 -17.15 13.90
C GLU A 136 -8.95 -17.29 12.43
N PRO A 137 -9.29 -16.40 11.49
CA PRO A 137 -8.75 -16.42 10.13
C PRO A 137 -7.23 -16.20 10.07
N ALA A 138 -6.67 -15.35 10.93
CA ALA A 138 -5.22 -15.15 11.05
C ALA A 138 -4.53 -16.38 11.66
N ALA A 139 -5.11 -16.98 12.70
CA ALA A 139 -4.58 -18.16 13.36
C ALA A 139 -4.52 -19.38 12.42
N LYS A 140 -5.52 -19.54 11.55
CA LYS A 140 -5.51 -20.58 10.48
C LYS A 140 -4.34 -20.45 9.51
N ARG A 141 -3.74 -19.27 9.38
CA ARG A 141 -2.55 -19.01 8.56
C ARG A 141 -1.24 -19.25 9.32
N GLY A 142 -1.33 -19.64 10.58
CA GLY A 142 -0.17 -19.90 11.45
C GLY A 142 0.24 -18.73 12.32
N ILE A 143 -0.49 -17.60 12.28
CA ILE A 143 -0.17 -16.44 13.13
C ILE A 143 -0.54 -16.75 14.57
N ALA A 144 0.43 -16.64 15.47
CA ALA A 144 0.26 -16.95 16.88
C ALA A 144 0.76 -15.81 17.78
N PRO A 145 0.20 -15.69 19.00
CA PRO A 145 0.78 -14.81 20.01
C PRO A 145 2.25 -15.12 20.26
N GLY A 146 3.08 -14.09 20.42
CA GLY A 146 4.52 -14.21 20.60
C GLY A 146 5.36 -13.99 19.33
N MET A 147 4.76 -14.08 18.14
CA MET A 147 5.42 -13.66 16.89
C MET A 147 5.65 -12.15 16.86
N THR A 148 6.62 -11.70 16.07
CA THR A 148 6.79 -10.29 15.73
C THR A 148 5.73 -9.82 14.73
N GLY A 149 5.47 -8.51 14.68
CA GLY A 149 4.59 -7.91 13.67
C GLY A 149 5.05 -8.20 12.24
N ARG A 150 6.37 -8.21 12.01
CA ARG A 150 6.95 -8.60 10.72
C ARG A 150 6.65 -10.04 10.35
N GLU A 151 6.91 -11.00 11.24
CA GLU A 151 6.61 -12.42 10.99
C GLU A 151 5.11 -12.65 10.71
N ALA A 152 4.23 -11.94 11.42
CA ALA A 152 2.80 -12.01 11.16
C ALA A 152 2.44 -11.49 9.75
N LEU A 153 3.03 -10.38 9.30
CA LEU A 153 2.81 -9.84 7.96
C LEU A 153 3.33 -10.76 6.85
N GLU A 154 4.39 -11.54 7.09
CA GLU A 154 4.85 -12.55 6.12
C GLU A 154 3.79 -13.64 5.88
N LEU A 155 2.95 -13.94 6.88
CA LEU A 155 1.89 -14.95 6.80
C LEU A 155 0.53 -14.42 6.33
N LEU A 156 0.37 -13.09 6.29
CA LEU A 156 -0.78 -12.40 5.69
C LEU A 156 -0.43 -12.06 4.27
#